data_AF-A0A4U5N827-F1
#
_entry.id   AF-A0A4U5N827-F1
#
_cell.length_a   1.000
_cell.length_b   1.000
_cell.length_c   1.000
_cell.angle_alpha   90.00
_cell.angle_beta   90.00
_cell.angle_gamma   90.00
#
_symmetry.space_group_name_H-M   'P 1'
#
loop_
_entity.id
_entity.type
_entity.pdbx_description
1 polymer ?
#
loop_
_entity_poly.entity_id
_entity_poly.type
_entity_poly.pdbx_seq_one_letter_code
_entity_poly.pdbx_strand_id
1 'polypeptide(L)'
;MAERVEIVLRRLEDDLRVACNPVDEEKQLQVFEVMYNLLGPVVISAVGLVDSNCVKRVSSEDERQTLIEVLPSGSGCSIHLYPNVNYCICSSFQEKVVRDKSAYTYWVSV
;
A
#
# COMPACT_ATOMS: atom_id res chain seq x y z
N MET A 1 -24.24 -0.23 -1.96
CA MET A 1 -22.93 -0.04 -2.65
C MET A 1 -21.77 -0.48 -1.76
N ALA A 2 -21.75 -0.12 -0.47
CA ALA A 2 -20.73 -0.55 0.50
C ALA A 2 -20.57 -2.09 0.65
N GLU A 3 -21.67 -2.85 0.76
CA GLU A 3 -21.62 -4.33 0.88
C GLU A 3 -20.90 -5.03 -0.27
N ARG A 4 -21.07 -4.55 -1.51
CA ARG A 4 -20.40 -5.15 -2.67
C ARG A 4 -18.89 -4.92 -2.65
N VAL A 5 -18.46 -3.74 -2.18
CA VAL A 5 -17.03 -3.41 -2.06
C VAL A 5 -16.38 -4.26 -0.98
N GLU A 6 -17.06 -4.45 0.15
CA GLU A 6 -16.56 -5.25 1.26
C GLU A 6 -16.39 -6.73 0.90
N ILE A 7 -17.32 -7.29 0.12
CA ILE A 7 -17.22 -8.66 -0.40
C ILE A 7 -16.03 -8.81 -1.36
N VAL A 8 -15.81 -7.83 -2.24
CA VAL A 8 -14.68 -7.84 -3.17
C VAL A 8 -13.35 -7.75 -2.41
N LEU A 9 -13.27 -6.90 -1.39
CA LEU A 9 -12.07 -6.78 -0.56
C LEU A 9 -11.75 -8.07 0.20
N ARG A 10 -12.75 -8.71 0.83
CA ARG A 10 -12.52 -9.99 1.53
C ARG A 10 -12.06 -11.10 0.60
N ARG A 11 -12.64 -11.20 -0.60
CA ARG A 11 -12.18 -12.15 -1.62
C ARG A 11 -10.75 -11.88 -2.04
N LEU A 12 -10.40 -10.61 -2.27
CA LEU A 12 -9.04 -10.22 -2.62
C LEU A 12 -8.05 -10.54 -1.49
N GLU A 13 -8.43 -10.36 -0.22
CA GLU A 13 -7.60 -10.74 0.93
C GLU A 13 -7.36 -12.25 1.00
N ASP A 14 -8.38 -13.06 0.74
CA ASP A 14 -8.26 -14.52 0.70
C ASP A 14 -7.41 -14.98 -0.49
N ASP A 15 -7.62 -14.41 -1.67
CA ASP A 15 -6.83 -14.70 -2.87
C ASP A 15 -5.35 -14.30 -2.66
N LEU A 16 -5.07 -13.17 -2.01
CA LEU A 16 -3.72 -12.73 -1.64
C LEU A 16 -3.06 -13.70 -0.65
N ARG A 17 -3.79 -14.20 0.34
CA ARG A 17 -3.25 -15.22 1.28
C ARG A 17 -2.85 -16.50 0.56
N VAL A 18 -3.64 -16.91 -0.44
CA VAL A 18 -3.33 -18.11 -1.24
C VAL A 18 -2.15 -17.85 -2.17
N ALA A 19 -2.09 -16.69 -2.82
CA ALA A 19 -1.01 -16.31 -3.74
C ALA A 19 0.34 -16.09 -3.03
N CYS A 20 0.34 -15.76 -1.73
CA CYS A 20 1.56 -15.72 -0.91
C CYS A 20 2.23 -17.09 -0.70
N ASN A 21 1.58 -18.20 -1.06
CA ASN A 21 2.26 -19.49 -1.11
C ASN A 21 3.08 -19.60 -2.41
N PRO A 22 4.40 -19.81 -2.34
CA PRO A 22 5.32 -19.74 -3.49
C PRO A 22 5.20 -20.90 -4.49
N VAL A 23 4.11 -21.68 -4.44
CA VAL A 23 3.91 -22.89 -5.25
C VAL A 23 3.00 -22.64 -6.46
N ASP A 24 2.29 -21.50 -6.50
CA ASP A 24 1.23 -21.24 -7.47
C ASP A 24 1.46 -19.89 -8.21
N GLU A 25 2.48 -19.87 -9.08
CA GLU A 25 2.84 -18.69 -9.90
C GLU A 25 1.67 -18.20 -10.78
N GLU A 26 0.82 -19.12 -11.24
CA GLU A 26 -0.35 -18.79 -12.07
C GLU A 26 -1.39 -17.99 -11.27
N LYS A 27 -1.64 -18.34 -10.01
CA LYS A 27 -2.48 -17.53 -9.12
C LYS A 27 -1.85 -16.18 -8.77
N GLN A 28 -0.53 -16.10 -8.61
CA GLN A 28 0.13 -14.82 -8.34
C GLN A 28 -0.11 -13.83 -9.49
N LEU A 29 0.02 -14.29 -10.73
CA LEU A 29 -0.26 -13.47 -11.92
C LEU A 29 -1.74 -13.02 -11.98
N GLN A 30 -2.69 -13.91 -11.68
CA GLN A 30 -4.12 -13.57 -11.63
C GLN A 30 -4.42 -12.51 -10.58
N VAL A 31 -3.83 -12.61 -9.39
CA VAL A 31 -4.01 -11.62 -8.33
C VAL A 31 -3.39 -10.28 -8.73
N PHE A 32 -2.21 -10.27 -9.36
CA PHE A 32 -1.62 -9.04 -9.88
C PHE A 32 -2.49 -8.36 -10.94
N GLU A 33 -3.11 -9.13 -11.83
CA GLU A 33 -4.03 -8.60 -12.83
C GLU A 33 -5.26 -7.95 -12.17
N VAL A 34 -5.87 -8.60 -11.17
CA VAL A 34 -6.99 -8.04 -10.41
C VAL A 34 -6.58 -6.76 -9.68
N MET A 35 -5.42 -6.75 -9.02
CA MET A 35 -4.90 -5.56 -8.34
C MET A 35 -4.64 -4.42 -9.31
N TYR A 36 -4.04 -4.71 -10.47
CA TYR A 36 -3.79 -3.72 -11.51
C TYR A 36 -5.09 -3.11 -12.04
N ASN A 37 -6.12 -3.93 -12.26
CA ASN A 37 -7.42 -3.44 -12.71
C ASN A 37 -8.13 -2.56 -11.65
N LEU A 38 -7.89 -2.80 -10.35
CA LEU A 38 -8.51 -2.04 -9.25
C LEU A 38 -7.76 -0.75 -8.90
N LEU A 39 -6.44 -0.83 -8.80
CA LEU A 39 -5.60 0.24 -8.28
C LEU A 39 -4.80 0.96 -9.38
N GLY A 40 -4.68 0.33 -10.55
CA GLY A 40 -3.96 0.87 -11.70
C GLY A 40 -2.44 0.65 -11.61
N PRO A 41 -1.66 1.48 -12.33
CA PRO A 41 -0.22 1.27 -12.49
C PRO A 41 0.60 1.40 -11.21
N VAL A 42 0.04 1.95 -10.12
CA VAL A 42 0.69 2.01 -8.81
C VAL A 42 1.05 0.63 -8.25
N VAL A 43 0.35 -0.43 -8.67
CA VAL A 43 0.66 -1.81 -8.29
C VAL A 43 2.02 -2.23 -8.83
N ILE A 44 2.34 -1.89 -10.08
CA ILE A 44 3.64 -2.22 -10.69
C ILE A 44 4.77 -1.54 -9.92
N SER A 45 4.59 -0.26 -9.56
CA SER A 45 5.59 0.47 -8.77
C SER A 45 5.75 -0.12 -7.37
N ALA A 46 4.67 -0.55 -6.73
CA ALA A 46 4.72 -1.18 -5.42
C ALA A 46 5.45 -2.54 -5.45
N VAL A 47 5.18 -3.37 -6.46
CA VAL A 47 5.87 -4.66 -6.66
C VAL A 47 7.35 -4.45 -6.92
N GLY A 48 7.70 -3.56 -7.86
CA GLY A 48 9.11 -3.24 -8.14
C GLY A 48 9.85 -2.70 -6.91
N LEU A 49 9.16 -2.00 -6.02
CA LEU A 49 9.74 -1.55 -4.75
C LEU A 49 10.02 -2.74 -3.81
N VAL A 50 9.08 -3.68 -3.68
CA VAL A 50 9.28 -4.90 -2.87
C VAL A 50 10.44 -5.74 -3.42
N ASP A 51 10.53 -5.91 -4.74
CA ASP A 51 11.57 -6.69 -5.41
C ASP A 51 12.96 -6.03 -5.35
N SER A 52 13.01 -4.71 -5.08
CA SER A 52 14.27 -3.96 -5.02
C SER A 52 15.13 -4.24 -3.78
N ASN A 53 14.69 -5.14 -2.87
CA ASN A 53 15.30 -5.39 -1.55
C ASN A 53 15.46 -4.13 -0.67
N CYS A 54 14.81 -3.02 -1.04
CA CYS A 54 14.83 -1.78 -0.27
C CYS A 54 13.75 -1.75 0.81
N VAL A 55 12.87 -2.75 0.87
CA VAL A 55 11.74 -2.80 1.79
C VAL A 55 12.03 -3.74 2.94
N LYS A 56 11.87 -3.24 4.17
CA LYS A 56 12.03 -4.00 5.40
C LYS A 56 10.79 -3.85 6.27
N ARG A 57 10.24 -4.98 6.71
CA ARG A 57 9.21 -4.98 7.75
C ARG A 57 9.87 -4.81 9.11
N VAL A 58 9.40 -3.84 9.88
CA VAL A 58 9.82 -3.57 11.26
C VAL A 58 8.60 -3.74 12.15
N SER A 59 8.53 -4.84 12.88
CA SER A 59 7.50 -5.07 13.90
C SER A 59 8.03 -4.66 15.27
N SER A 60 7.22 -3.95 16.04
CA SER A 60 7.45 -3.76 17.49
C SER A 60 7.31 -5.11 18.21
N GLU A 61 8.04 -5.31 19.31
CA GLU A 61 8.00 -6.53 20.14
C GLU A 61 6.59 -6.88 20.65
N ASP A 62 5.71 -5.90 20.76
CA ASP A 62 4.31 -6.12 21.15
C ASP A 62 3.39 -6.48 19.95
N GLU A 63 3.92 -6.60 18.72
CA GLU A 63 3.23 -6.83 17.45
C GLU A 63 2.11 -5.83 17.08
N ARG A 64 1.76 -4.90 17.96
CA ARG A 64 0.67 -3.91 17.77
C ARG A 64 0.94 -2.91 16.66
N GLN A 65 2.20 -2.72 16.29
CA GLN A 65 2.60 -1.77 15.26
C GLN A 65 3.46 -2.49 14.21
N THR A 66 2.93 -2.60 13.00
CA THR A 66 3.71 -2.94 11.80
C THR A 66 4.17 -1.63 11.18
N LEU A 67 5.48 -1.41 11.15
CA LEU A 67 6.14 -0.37 10.39
C LEU A 67 6.75 -1.00 9.13
N ILE A 68 6.68 -0.30 8.01
CA ILE A 68 7.44 -0.66 6.80
C ILE A 68 8.48 0.42 6.60
N GLU A 69 9.74 0.03 6.60
CA GLU A 69 10.87 0.89 6.28
C GLU A 69 11.27 0.65 4.82
N VAL A 70 11.40 1.74 4.06
CA VAL A 70 11.92 1.72 2.70
C VAL A 70 13.22 2.50 2.69
N LEU A 71 14.30 1.87 2.23
CA LEU A 71 15.64 2.44 2.11
C LEU A 71 16.00 2.54 0.62
N PRO A 72 15.60 3.61 -0.08
CA PRO A 72 15.94 3.77 -1.49
C PRO A 72 17.46 3.80 -1.65
N SER A 73 17.97 2.95 -2.54
CA SER A 73 19.41 2.84 -2.80
C SER A 73 20.01 4.22 -3.09
N GLY A 74 20.96 4.66 -2.26
CA GLY A 74 21.71 5.91 -2.48
C GLY A 74 21.10 7.19 -1.88
N SER A 75 19.92 7.14 -1.24
CA SER A 75 19.32 8.36 -0.65
C SER A 75 19.86 8.72 0.74
N GLY A 76 20.40 7.75 1.48
CA GLY A 76 20.81 7.93 2.88
C GLY A 76 19.67 8.21 3.87
N CYS A 77 18.41 8.24 3.41
CA CYS A 77 17.24 8.50 4.23
C CYS A 77 16.24 7.34 4.10
N SER A 78 15.76 6.84 5.23
CA SER A 78 14.68 5.86 5.26
C SER A 78 13.31 6.55 5.17
N ILE A 79 12.40 5.94 4.44
CA ILE A 79 10.99 6.33 4.37
C ILE A 79 10.20 5.35 5.21
N HIS A 80 9.42 5.88 6.14
CA HIS A 80 8.57 5.10 7.04
C HIS A 80 7.12 5.14 6.58
N LEU A 81 6.52 3.95 6.38
CA LEU A 81 5.09 3.77 6.19
C LEU A 81 4.47 3.14 7.42
N TYR A 82 3.32 3.67 7.82
CA TYR A 82 2.52 3.25 8.97
C TYR A 82 1.15 2.76 8.44
N PRO A 83 1.03 1.49 8.03
CA PRO A 83 -0.17 0.97 7.38
C PRO A 83 -1.41 1.05 8.27
N ASN A 84 -1.25 0.82 9.57
CA ASN A 84 -2.36 0.82 10.54
C ASN A 84 -3.12 2.14 10.64
N VAL A 85 -2.47 3.25 10.28
CA VAL A 85 -3.07 4.59 10.27
C VAL A 85 -3.08 5.21 8.86
N ASN A 86 -2.78 4.41 7.84
CA ASN A 86 -2.67 4.82 6.44
C ASN A 86 -1.83 6.10 6.26
N TYR A 87 -0.63 6.12 6.84
CA TYR A 87 0.26 7.29 6.83
C TYR A 87 1.63 6.96 6.24
N CYS A 88 2.19 7.88 5.46
CA CYS A 88 3.54 7.80 4.93
C CYS A 88 4.23 9.17 5.05
N ILE A 89 5.51 9.19 5.45
CA ILE A 89 6.25 10.44 5.61
C ILE A 89 6.73 11.07 4.28
N CYS A 90 6.57 10.38 3.15
CA CYS A 90 7.08 10.87 1.87
C CYS A 90 6.41 12.18 1.43
N SER A 91 7.16 13.03 0.71
CA SER A 91 6.68 14.32 0.21
C SER A 91 5.40 14.18 -0.61
N SER A 92 5.30 13.17 -1.47
CA SER A 92 4.11 12.90 -2.28
C SER A 92 2.85 12.68 -1.43
N PHE A 93 2.97 11.99 -0.29
CA PHE A 93 1.85 11.78 0.62
C PHE A 93 1.47 13.09 1.34
N GLN A 94 2.47 13.83 1.83
CA GLN A 94 2.25 15.12 2.48
C GLN A 94 1.57 16.11 1.54
N GLU A 95 2.05 16.23 0.29
CA GLU A 95 1.46 17.09 -0.74
C GLU A 95 0.02 16.69 -1.04
N LYS A 96 -0.27 15.39 -1.16
CA LYS A 96 -1.63 14.91 -1.39
C LYS A 96 -2.56 15.25 -0.23
N VAL A 97 -2.17 14.99 1.01
CA VAL A 97 -2.96 15.33 2.21
C VAL A 97 -3.18 16.84 2.33
N VAL A 98 -2.16 17.65 2.03
CA VAL A 98 -2.28 19.13 2.04
C VAL A 98 -3.26 19.60 0.96
N ARG A 99 -3.17 19.06 -0.26
CA ARG A 99 -4.12 19.38 -1.36
C ARG A 99 -5.55 18.97 -1.03
N ASP A 100 -5.75 17.79 -0.45
CA ASP A 100 -7.08 17.33 -0.08
C ASP A 100 -7.68 18.17 1.07
N LYS A 101 -6.85 18.58 2.05
CA LYS A 101 -7.26 19.52 3.09
C LYS A 101 -7.63 20.89 2.54
N SER A 102 -6.83 21.44 1.63
CA SER A 102 -7.11 22.76 1.04
C SER A 102 -8.36 22.74 0.17
N ALA A 103 -8.62 21.64 -0.54
CA ALA A 103 -9.88 21.41 -1.21
C ALA A 103 -11.04 21.40 -0.20
N TYR A 104 -10.95 20.64 0.90
CA TYR A 104 -11.99 20.58 1.92
C TYR A 104 -12.31 21.95 2.54
N THR A 105 -11.30 22.77 2.86
CA THR A 105 -11.52 24.14 3.36
C THR A 105 -12.21 25.06 2.36
N TYR A 106 -12.01 24.83 1.06
CA TYR A 106 -12.68 25.61 0.02
C TYR A 106 -14.16 25.30 -0.06
N TRP A 107 -14.57 24.03 0.12
CA TRP A 107 -15.98 23.61 0.06
C TRP A 107 -16.80 24.03 1.29
N VAL A 108 -16.19 24.17 2.46
CA VAL A 108 -16.88 24.55 3.71
C VAL A 108 -17.04 26.07 3.85
N SER A 109 -16.39 26.84 2.97
CA SER A 109 -16.42 28.31 2.97
C SER A 109 -17.35 28.91 1.92
N VAL A 110 -18.20 28.09 1.27
CA VAL A 110 -19.21 28.50 0.27
C VAL A 110 -20.61 28.26 0.79
#